data_AF-A0A9D6FUV8-F1
#
_entry.id   AF-A0A9D6FUV8-F1
#
_cell.length_a   1.000
_cell.length_b   1.000
_cell.length_c   1.000
_cell.angle_alpha   90.00
_cell.angle_beta   90.00
_cell.angle_gamma   90.00
#
_symmetry.space_group_name_H-M   'P 1'
#
loop_
_entity.id
_entity.type
_entity.pdbx_description
1 polymer ?
#
loop_
_entity_poly.entity_id
_entity_poly.type
_entity_poly.pdbx_seq_one_letter_code
_entity_poly.pdbx_strand_id
1 'polypeptide(L)'
;MILDSYTAMVPLRALAALLPRPVALALAPHPWARFLVDFMYLPRWRPEWVRIEGALPPPPFVIVGVHQGHWEMAAAALAHRVPLTVLVRGHDDARLLRFREATRARFGIETLVAPACGRLLAALRRGRAVAMLVDRDGRAPHTAAVLARRAGCPLLAGAVRDGPRGRYTLRIDPPCDEIGLRKRIETQGRAP
;
A
#
# COMPACT_ATOMS: atom_id res chain seq x y z
N MET A 1 -10.93 -9.06 -14.83
CA MET A 1 -12.37 -9.11 -14.54
C MET A 1 -12.60 -8.49 -13.17
N ILE A 2 -12.72 -7.17 -13.11
CA ILE A 2 -13.12 -6.45 -11.90
C ILE A 2 -14.62 -6.24 -12.09
N LEU A 3 -15.44 -7.12 -11.52
CA LEU A 3 -16.86 -6.83 -11.31
C LEU A 3 -16.96 -5.47 -10.60
N ASP A 4 -17.96 -4.70 -11.00
CA ASP A 4 -18.26 -3.33 -10.56
C ASP A 4 -18.02 -3.14 -9.04
N SER A 5 -16.79 -2.76 -8.69
CA SER A 5 -16.24 -2.98 -7.34
C SER A 5 -16.91 -2.06 -6.33
N TYR A 6 -17.44 -0.94 -6.81
CA TYR A 6 -18.21 0.00 -6.03
C TYR A 6 -19.58 -0.54 -5.64
N THR A 7 -20.27 -1.26 -6.53
CA THR A 7 -21.57 -1.87 -6.25
C THR A 7 -21.46 -2.94 -5.17
N ALA A 8 -20.36 -3.71 -5.16
CA ALA A 8 -20.06 -4.65 -4.07
C ALA A 8 -19.71 -3.96 -2.74
N MET A 9 -19.24 -2.70 -2.75
CA MET A 9 -18.81 -1.99 -1.55
C MET A 9 -19.96 -1.42 -0.70
N VAL A 10 -21.09 -1.06 -1.31
CA VAL A 10 -22.24 -0.50 -0.58
C VAL A 10 -22.76 -1.45 0.51
N PRO A 11 -23.08 -2.73 0.23
CA PRO A 11 -23.51 -3.66 1.27
C PRO A 11 -22.40 -3.95 2.29
N LEU A 12 -21.13 -3.99 1.85
CA LEU A 12 -20.00 -4.22 2.75
C LEU A 12 -19.78 -3.08 3.74
N ARG A 13 -20.07 -1.82 3.35
CA ARG A 13 -20.02 -0.68 4.28
C ARG A 13 -21.06 -0.78 5.38
N ALA A 14 -22.30 -1.16 5.03
CA ALA A 14 -23.35 -1.37 6.02
C ALA A 14 -22.98 -2.49 6.98
N LEU A 15 -22.43 -3.59 6.46
CA LEU A 15 -21.94 -4.71 7.27
C LEU A 15 -20.77 -4.28 8.19
N ALA A 16 -19.82 -3.48 7.69
CA ALA A 16 -18.72 -2.95 8.48
C ALA A 16 -19.17 -1.96 9.56
N ALA A 17 -20.32 -1.29 9.39
CA ALA A 17 -20.90 -0.43 10.40
C ALA A 17 -21.50 -1.22 11.57
N LEU A 18 -22.03 -2.41 11.30
CA LEU A 18 -22.79 -3.22 12.26
C LEU A 18 -21.95 -4.28 12.99
N LEU A 19 -20.90 -4.80 12.36
CA LEU A 19 -20.11 -5.90 12.92
C LEU A 19 -18.75 -5.44 13.45
N PRO A 20 -18.23 -6.06 14.53
CA PRO A 20 -16.81 -5.97 14.86
C PRO A 20 -15.95 -6.55 13.74
N ARG A 21 -14.80 -5.92 13.45
CA ARG A 21 -13.87 -6.36 12.39
C ARG A 21 -13.51 -7.86 12.44
N PRO A 22 -13.21 -8.47 13.60
CA PRO A 22 -12.90 -9.90 13.65
C PRO A 22 -14.05 -10.79 13.17
N VAL A 23 -15.30 -10.38 13.45
CA VAL A 23 -16.51 -11.10 13.01
C VAL A 23 -16.68 -10.97 11.50
N ALA A 24 -16.58 -9.74 10.96
CA ALA A 24 -16.68 -9.52 9.52
C ALA A 24 -15.59 -10.28 8.73
N LEU A 25 -14.38 -10.39 9.28
CA LEU A 25 -13.30 -11.18 8.66
C LEU A 25 -13.52 -12.68 8.72
N ALA A 26 -14.19 -13.19 9.77
CA ALA A 26 -14.54 -14.61 9.85
C ALA A 26 -15.57 -15.00 8.77
N LEU A 27 -16.43 -14.05 8.37
CA LEU A 27 -17.42 -14.23 7.30
C LEU A 27 -16.84 -14.05 5.88
N ALA A 28 -15.58 -13.66 5.75
CA ALA A 28 -14.89 -13.46 4.50
C ALA A 28 -13.77 -14.51 4.33
N PRO A 29 -14.08 -15.73 3.86
CA PRO A 29 -13.07 -16.80 3.74
C PRO A 29 -12.11 -16.56 2.57
N HIS A 30 -12.52 -15.82 1.55
CA HIS A 30 -11.71 -15.57 0.36
C HIS A 30 -10.77 -14.36 0.53
N PRO A 31 -9.48 -14.43 0.12
CA PRO A 31 -8.52 -13.32 0.28
C PRO A 31 -9.02 -11.97 -0.25
N TRP A 32 -9.66 -11.96 -1.41
CA TRP A 32 -10.25 -10.73 -1.96
C TRP A 32 -11.42 -10.19 -1.15
N ALA A 33 -12.26 -11.06 -0.59
CA ALA A 33 -13.34 -10.63 0.28
C ALA A 33 -12.79 -10.03 1.59
N ARG A 34 -11.72 -10.63 2.15
CA ARG A 34 -11.01 -10.10 3.32
C ARG A 34 -10.44 -8.72 3.04
N PHE A 35 -9.78 -8.55 1.89
CA PHE A 35 -9.26 -7.25 1.46
C PHE A 35 -10.37 -6.19 1.41
N LEU A 36 -11.52 -6.50 0.80
CA LEU A 36 -12.62 -5.55 0.71
C LEU A 36 -13.22 -5.22 2.07
N VAL A 37 -13.44 -6.23 2.92
CA VAL A 37 -13.89 -6.05 4.31
C VAL A 37 -12.95 -5.11 5.04
N ASP A 38 -11.66 -5.41 5.04
CA ASP A 38 -10.66 -4.59 5.73
C ASP A 38 -10.53 -3.20 5.16
N PHE A 39 -10.66 -3.05 3.84
CA PHE A 39 -10.72 -1.75 3.21
C PHE A 39 -11.92 -0.92 3.72
N MET A 40 -13.04 -1.54 4.10
CA MET A 40 -14.17 -0.85 4.75
C MET A 40 -13.87 -0.47 6.21
N TYR A 41 -13.02 -1.23 6.90
CA TYR A 41 -12.56 -0.91 8.26
C TYR A 41 -11.36 0.02 8.30
N LEU A 42 -10.71 0.30 7.17
CA LEU A 42 -9.55 1.19 7.08
C LEU A 42 -9.81 2.56 7.75
N PRO A 43 -10.97 3.23 7.61
CA PRO A 43 -11.31 4.43 8.39
C PRO A 43 -11.18 4.33 9.93
N ARG A 44 -11.21 3.11 10.47
CA ARG A 44 -11.11 2.79 11.91
C ARG A 44 -9.80 2.06 12.23
N TRP A 45 -8.80 2.19 11.35
CA TRP A 45 -7.50 1.56 11.48
C TRP A 45 -6.88 1.81 12.85
N ARG A 46 -6.12 0.82 13.33
CA ARG A 46 -5.38 0.92 14.58
C ARG A 46 -3.93 0.46 14.40
N PRO A 47 -2.96 1.08 15.10
CA PRO A 47 -1.54 0.72 14.99
C PRO A 47 -1.24 -0.77 15.17
N GLU A 48 -1.96 -1.45 16.05
CA GLU A 48 -1.75 -2.86 16.34
C GLU A 48 -2.20 -3.81 15.21
N TRP A 49 -2.93 -3.32 14.20
CA TRP A 49 -3.35 -4.15 13.06
C TRP A 49 -2.20 -4.46 12.10
N VAL A 50 -1.15 -3.65 12.11
CA VAL A 50 0.01 -3.85 11.24
C VAL A 50 1.29 -3.78 12.06
N ARG A 51 2.00 -4.90 12.10
CA ARG A 51 3.38 -4.94 12.62
C ARG A 51 4.32 -4.53 11.49
N ILE A 52 5.25 -3.62 11.77
CA ILE A 52 6.35 -3.30 10.86
C ILE A 52 7.58 -4.08 11.34
N GLU A 53 8.20 -4.83 10.44
CA GLU A 53 9.44 -5.57 10.68
C GLU A 53 10.54 -5.05 9.75
N GLY A 54 11.78 -5.06 10.25
CA GLY A 54 12.92 -4.45 9.56
C GLY A 54 13.15 -3.00 9.95
N ALA A 55 14.22 -2.41 9.42
CA ALA A 55 14.61 -1.04 9.72
C ALA A 55 13.96 -0.08 8.71
N LEU A 56 13.19 0.88 9.22
CA LEU A 56 12.68 2.00 8.45
C LEU A 56 13.67 3.16 8.57
N PRO A 57 14.39 3.56 7.50
CA PRO A 57 15.25 4.74 7.55
C PRO A 57 14.41 6.02 7.71
N PRO A 58 14.99 7.12 8.21
CA PRO A 58 14.32 8.42 8.15
C PRO A 58 14.03 8.78 6.68
N PRO A 59 12.92 9.47 6.39
CA PRO A 59 12.64 9.94 5.04
C PRO A 59 13.65 11.02 4.61
N PRO A 60 13.89 11.20 3.30
CA PRO A 60 13.18 10.55 2.19
C PRO A 60 13.65 9.12 1.90
N PHE A 61 12.75 8.30 1.38
CA PHE A 61 13.06 6.99 0.79
C PHE A 61 11.96 6.60 -0.21
N VAL A 62 12.28 5.69 -1.12
CA VAL A 62 11.30 5.01 -1.98
C VAL A 62 11.12 3.59 -1.46
N ILE A 63 9.89 3.19 -1.17
CA ILE A 63 9.53 1.80 -0.86
C ILE A 63 8.63 1.25 -1.96
N VAL A 64 8.92 0.05 -2.42
CA VAL A 64 8.08 -0.63 -3.41
C VAL A 64 7.53 -1.92 -2.84
N GLY A 65 6.34 -2.30 -3.27
CA GLY A 65 5.77 -3.60 -3.00
C GLY A 65 5.02 -4.17 -4.19
N VAL A 66 4.32 -5.27 -3.97
CA VAL A 66 3.45 -5.94 -4.94
C VAL A 66 2.02 -5.99 -4.40
N HIS A 67 1.03 -6.33 -5.23
CA HIS A 67 -0.35 -6.53 -4.79
C HIS A 67 -0.52 -7.85 -4.00
N GLN A 68 0.19 -7.96 -2.87
CA GLN A 68 0.12 -9.08 -1.92
C GLN A 68 -0.26 -8.54 -0.53
N GLY A 69 -1.00 -9.34 0.23
CA GLY A 69 -1.54 -8.93 1.52
C GLY A 69 -2.43 -7.69 1.41
N HIS A 70 -2.44 -6.85 2.45
CA HIS A 70 -3.26 -5.64 2.48
C HIS A 70 -2.42 -4.36 2.44
N TRP A 71 -1.99 -3.97 1.22
CA TRP A 71 -1.12 -2.80 1.02
C TRP A 71 -1.71 -1.47 1.52
N GLU A 72 -3.04 -1.28 1.51
CA GLU A 72 -3.64 -0.06 2.06
C GLU A 72 -3.49 0.02 3.60
N MET A 73 -3.57 -1.11 4.31
CA MET A 73 -3.32 -1.16 5.75
C MET A 73 -1.84 -0.87 6.04
N ALA A 74 -0.94 -1.43 5.24
CA ALA A 74 0.49 -1.15 5.33
C ALA A 74 0.82 0.33 5.05
N ALA A 75 0.14 0.95 4.08
CA ALA A 75 0.29 2.38 3.80
C ALA A 75 -0.18 3.24 4.99
N ALA A 76 -1.31 2.91 5.62
CA ALA A 76 -1.75 3.59 6.84
C ALA A 76 -0.73 3.44 8.00
N ALA A 77 -0.17 2.24 8.17
CA ALA A 77 0.86 1.99 9.17
C ALA A 77 2.15 2.78 8.92
N LEU A 78 2.60 2.88 7.67
CA LEU A 78 3.74 3.71 7.28
C LEU A 78 3.44 5.20 7.47
N ALA A 79 2.24 5.66 7.12
CA ALA A 79 1.85 7.05 7.25
C ALA A 79 1.78 7.53 8.70
N HIS A 80 1.54 6.62 9.65
CA HIS A 80 1.65 6.90 11.08
C HIS A 80 3.10 7.11 11.54
N ARG A 81 4.10 6.72 10.74
CA ARG A 81 5.54 6.83 11.08
C ARG A 81 6.23 7.94 10.31
N VAL A 82 5.84 8.16 9.05
CA VAL A 82 6.48 9.11 8.16
C VAL A 82 5.47 9.80 7.25
N PRO A 83 5.73 11.05 6.79
CA PRO A 83 4.95 11.67 5.74
C PRO A 83 5.01 10.84 4.45
N LEU A 84 3.87 10.32 4.00
CA LEU A 84 3.83 9.34 2.91
C LEU A 84 3.13 9.91 1.67
N THR A 85 3.74 9.69 0.50
CA THR A 85 3.12 9.91 -0.81
C THR A 85 2.99 8.57 -1.52
N VAL A 86 1.81 8.24 -2.05
CA VAL A 86 1.58 6.99 -2.78
C VAL A 86 1.32 7.28 -4.26
N LEU A 87 1.93 6.47 -5.13
CA LEU A 87 1.61 6.47 -6.56
C LEU A 87 0.51 5.45 -6.83
N VAL A 88 -0.57 5.87 -7.49
CA VAL A 88 -1.63 4.98 -7.96
C VAL A 88 -1.80 5.04 -9.47
N ARG A 89 -2.29 3.95 -10.05
CA ARG A 89 -2.83 3.96 -11.40
C ARG A 89 -4.20 4.64 -11.39
N GLY A 90 -4.54 5.37 -12.46
CA GLY A 90 -5.90 5.84 -12.69
C GLY A 90 -6.88 4.67 -12.69
N HIS A 91 -8.13 4.96 -12.37
CA HIS A 91 -9.22 4.00 -12.39
C HIS A 91 -10.41 4.61 -13.12
N ASP A 92 -11.09 3.82 -13.95
CA ASP A 92 -12.24 4.30 -14.73
C ASP A 92 -13.44 4.70 -13.86
N ASP A 93 -13.50 4.17 -12.63
CA ASP A 93 -14.52 4.53 -11.65
C ASP A 93 -14.02 5.66 -10.75
N ALA A 94 -14.48 6.87 -11.07
CA ALA A 94 -14.17 8.08 -10.30
C ALA A 94 -14.70 8.03 -8.85
N ARG A 95 -15.76 7.26 -8.56
CA ARG A 95 -16.29 7.13 -7.18
C ARG A 95 -15.35 6.30 -6.32
N LEU A 96 -14.87 5.19 -6.85
CA LEU A 96 -13.88 4.35 -6.18
C LEU A 96 -12.56 5.11 -5.96
N LEU A 97 -12.10 5.86 -6.97
CA LEU A 97 -10.90 6.70 -6.85
C LEU A 97 -11.05 7.72 -5.72
N ARG A 98 -12.14 8.50 -5.72
CA ARG A 98 -12.44 9.48 -4.65
C ARG A 98 -12.54 8.84 -3.27
N PHE A 99 -13.13 7.64 -3.19
CA PHE A 99 -13.20 6.94 -1.90
C PHE A 99 -11.81 6.55 -1.38
N ARG A 100 -10.93 6.03 -2.26
CA ARG A 100 -9.55 5.68 -1.88
C ARG A 100 -8.76 6.91 -1.45
N GLU A 101 -8.87 8.00 -2.21
CA GLU A 101 -8.24 9.28 -1.89
C GLU A 101 -8.73 9.83 -0.55
N ALA A 102 -10.04 9.88 -0.33
CA ALA A 102 -10.62 10.34 0.93
C ALA A 102 -10.20 9.48 2.12
N THR A 103 -10.10 8.15 1.92
CA THR A 103 -9.66 7.24 2.98
C THR A 103 -8.19 7.45 3.32
N ARG A 104 -7.34 7.63 2.32
CA ARG A 104 -5.90 7.90 2.50
C ARG A 104 -5.61 9.28 3.09
N ALA A 105 -6.39 10.28 2.71
CA ALA A 105 -6.26 11.64 3.24
C ALA A 105 -6.44 11.68 4.76
N ARG A 106 -7.26 10.80 5.34
CA ARG A 106 -7.42 10.65 6.80
C ARG A 106 -6.14 10.25 7.53
N PHE A 107 -5.19 9.66 6.82
CA PHE A 107 -3.87 9.27 7.33
C PHE A 107 -2.76 10.25 6.92
N GLY A 108 -3.10 11.41 6.34
CA GLY A 108 -2.11 12.36 5.82
C GLY A 108 -1.34 11.86 4.60
N ILE A 109 -1.85 10.83 3.92
CA ILE A 109 -1.24 10.25 2.72
C ILE A 109 -1.57 11.12 1.51
N GLU A 110 -0.55 11.65 0.86
CA GLU A 110 -0.66 12.31 -0.45
C GLU A 110 -0.82 11.25 -1.53
N THR A 111 -1.87 11.32 -2.34
CA THR A 111 -2.08 10.37 -3.45
C THR A 111 -1.78 11.06 -4.77
N LEU A 112 -0.89 10.46 -5.58
CA LEU A 112 -0.59 10.93 -6.93
C LEU A 112 -1.02 9.87 -7.95
N VAL A 113 -1.76 10.30 -8.97
CA VAL A 113 -2.15 9.44 -10.09
C VAL A 113 -1.06 9.46 -11.16
N ALA A 114 -0.62 8.27 -11.60
CA ALA A 114 0.36 8.12 -12.66
C ALA A 114 -0.17 8.63 -14.02
N PRO A 115 0.67 9.26 -14.86
CA PRO A 115 2.09 9.53 -14.65
C PRO A 115 2.36 10.72 -13.70
N ALA A 116 3.36 10.59 -12.82
CA ALA A 116 3.64 11.61 -11.79
C ALA A 116 5.12 11.75 -11.38
N CYS A 117 6.08 11.31 -12.21
CA CYS A 117 7.50 11.26 -11.82
C CYS A 117 8.06 12.58 -11.27
N GLY A 118 7.77 13.72 -11.92
CA GLY A 118 8.20 15.04 -11.44
C GLY A 118 7.62 15.40 -10.07
N ARG A 119 6.34 15.06 -9.84
CA ARG A 119 5.66 15.31 -8.56
C ARG A 119 6.16 14.38 -7.46
N LEU A 120 6.47 13.12 -7.78
CA LEU A 120 7.10 12.18 -6.85
C LEU A 120 8.51 12.66 -6.43
N LEU A 121 9.31 13.14 -7.39
CA LEU A 121 10.63 13.69 -7.10
C LEU A 121 10.51 14.94 -6.21
N ALA A 122 9.53 15.81 -6.48
CA ALA A 122 9.25 16.95 -5.62
C ALA A 122 8.83 16.51 -4.20
N ALA A 123 8.02 15.47 -4.05
CA ALA A 123 7.64 14.93 -2.74
C ALA A 123 8.85 14.41 -1.95
N LEU A 124 9.76 13.66 -2.59
CA LEU A 124 11.00 13.18 -1.96
C LEU A 124 11.90 14.36 -1.52
N ARG A 125 12.04 15.38 -2.37
CA ARG A 125 12.81 16.60 -2.02
C ARG A 125 12.22 17.39 -0.85
N ARG A 126 10.91 17.26 -0.59
CA ARG A 126 10.24 17.80 0.61
C ARG A 126 10.37 16.88 1.84
N GLY A 127 11.22 15.85 1.80
CA GLY A 127 11.42 14.93 2.92
C GLY A 127 10.28 13.95 3.15
N ARG A 128 9.48 13.63 2.12
CA ARG A 128 8.43 12.60 2.20
C ARG A 128 8.98 11.25 1.77
N ALA A 129 8.38 10.17 2.28
CA ALA A 129 8.53 8.85 1.71
C ALA A 129 7.62 8.67 0.49
N VAL A 130 8.04 7.86 -0.48
CA VAL A 130 7.21 7.45 -1.62
C VAL A 130 6.97 5.95 -1.58
N ALA A 131 5.70 5.53 -1.67
CA ALA A 131 5.33 4.13 -1.84
C ALA A 131 4.66 3.86 -3.19
N MET A 132 5.02 2.74 -3.83
CA MET A 132 4.43 2.32 -5.10
C MET A 132 4.35 0.80 -5.24
N LEU A 133 3.34 0.33 -5.98
CA LEU A 133 3.20 -1.07 -6.36
C LEU A 133 3.72 -1.27 -7.78
N VAL A 134 4.58 -2.28 -8.00
CA VAL A 134 5.40 -2.40 -9.21
C VAL A 134 5.21 -3.70 -10.01
N ASP A 135 4.29 -4.55 -9.59
CA ASP A 135 4.00 -5.89 -10.16
C ASP A 135 3.12 -5.87 -11.42
N ARG A 136 2.49 -4.74 -11.75
CA ARG A 136 1.61 -4.62 -12.93
C ARG A 136 2.25 -3.95 -14.15
N ASP A 137 3.54 -3.59 -14.07
CA ASP A 137 4.30 -2.97 -15.16
C ASP A 137 5.79 -3.30 -14.97
N GLY A 138 6.38 -4.01 -15.94
CA GLY A 138 7.80 -4.41 -15.89
C GLY A 138 8.79 -3.24 -15.84
N ARG A 139 8.36 -2.01 -16.18
CA ARG A 139 9.18 -0.79 -16.07
C ARG A 139 9.09 -0.11 -14.70
N ALA A 140 8.13 -0.48 -13.86
CA ALA A 140 7.92 0.17 -12.57
C ALA A 140 9.10 -0.02 -11.59
N PRO A 141 9.76 -1.19 -11.49
CA PRO A 141 10.96 -1.35 -10.65
C PRO A 141 12.11 -0.42 -11.08
N HIS A 142 12.33 -0.30 -12.39
CA HIS A 142 13.34 0.62 -12.94
C HIS A 142 13.00 2.08 -12.60
N THR A 143 11.72 2.46 -12.76
CA THR A 143 11.25 3.81 -12.44
C THR A 143 11.49 4.16 -10.96
N ALA A 144 11.23 3.21 -10.05
CA ALA A 144 11.51 3.39 -8.62
C ALA A 144 13.00 3.60 -8.34
N ALA A 145 13.87 2.81 -8.98
CA ALA A 145 15.31 2.93 -8.81
C ALA A 145 15.86 4.26 -9.35
N VAL A 146 15.39 4.71 -10.52
CA VAL A 146 15.75 6.01 -11.08
C VAL A 146 15.28 7.15 -10.17
N LEU A 147 14.06 7.04 -9.63
CA LEU A 147 13.50 8.03 -8.71
C LEU A 147 14.33 8.15 -7.43
N ALA A 148 14.64 7.02 -6.79
CA ALA A 148 15.46 6.97 -5.58
C ALA A 148 16.86 7.56 -5.81
N ARG A 149 17.52 7.15 -6.91
CA ARG A 149 18.83 7.68 -7.31
C ARG A 149 18.81 9.18 -7.55
N ARG A 150 17.80 9.70 -8.27
CA ARG A 150 17.66 11.14 -8.54
C ARG A 150 17.35 11.97 -7.29
N ALA A 151 16.70 11.36 -6.31
CA ALA A 151 16.42 11.99 -5.03
C ALA A 151 17.58 11.85 -4.03
N GLY A 152 18.59 11.02 -4.32
CA GLY A 152 19.68 10.73 -3.39
C GLY A 152 19.22 9.97 -2.15
N CYS A 153 18.21 9.11 -2.27
CA CYS A 153 17.58 8.43 -1.13
C CYS A 153 17.58 6.90 -1.27
N PRO A 154 17.39 6.16 -0.15
CA PRO A 154 17.30 4.69 -0.19
C PRO A 154 16.12 4.18 -1.03
N LEU A 155 16.33 3.03 -1.67
CA LEU A 155 15.31 2.22 -2.31
C LEU A 155 15.08 0.94 -1.49
N LEU A 156 13.85 0.73 -1.05
CA LEU A 156 13.43 -0.34 -0.16
C LEU A 156 12.43 -1.27 -0.86
N ALA A 157 12.47 -2.54 -0.49
CA ALA A 157 11.41 -3.50 -0.83
C ALA A 157 10.55 -3.74 0.42
N GLY A 158 9.23 -3.64 0.26
CA GLY A 158 8.23 -3.91 1.27
C GLY A 158 7.36 -5.10 0.87
N ALA A 159 7.18 -6.06 1.77
CA ALA A 159 6.29 -7.20 1.59
C ALA A 159 5.19 -7.16 2.65
N VAL A 160 3.93 -7.27 2.24
CA VAL A 160 2.80 -7.34 3.18
C VAL A 160 2.30 -8.78 3.23
N ARG A 161 2.20 -9.33 4.43
CA ARG A 161 1.67 -10.67 4.67
C ARG A 161 0.49 -10.63 5.63
N ASP A 162 -0.48 -11.50 5.37
CA ASP A 162 -1.52 -11.81 6.33
C ASP A 162 -0.91 -12.45 7.58
N GLY A 163 -1.43 -12.04 8.73
CA GLY A 163 -1.13 -12.61 10.04
C GLY A 163 -2.40 -13.12 10.71
N PRO A 164 -2.26 -13.79 11.87
CA PRO A 164 -3.38 -14.34 12.60
C PRO A 164 -4.36 -13.24 13.05
N ARG A 165 -5.65 -13.59 13.13
CA ARG A 165 -6.73 -12.72 13.65
C ARG A 165 -6.86 -11.38 12.91
N GLY A 166 -6.60 -11.37 11.60
CA GLY A 166 -6.71 -10.16 10.79
C GLY A 166 -5.61 -9.14 11.07
N ARG A 167 -4.46 -9.55 11.58
CA ARG A 167 -3.28 -8.69 11.63
C ARG A 167 -2.49 -8.81 10.34
N TYR A 168 -1.61 -7.85 10.11
CA TYR A 168 -0.71 -7.83 8.97
C TYR A 168 0.72 -7.62 9.45
N THR A 169 1.67 -8.11 8.66
CA THR A 169 3.07 -7.78 8.81
C THR A 169 3.55 -7.08 7.54
N LEU A 170 4.05 -5.85 7.68
CA LEU A 170 4.85 -5.18 6.66
C LEU A 170 6.33 -5.46 6.96
N ARG A 171 6.96 -6.33 6.17
CA ARG A 171 8.40 -6.57 6.23
C ARG A 171 9.10 -5.59 5.29
N ILE A 172 10.07 -4.87 5.82
CA ILE A 172 10.92 -3.93 5.08
C ILE A 172 12.32 -4.53 4.98
N ASP A 173 12.76 -4.76 3.74
CA ASP A 173 14.10 -5.26 3.48
C ASP A 173 15.12 -4.10 3.49
N PRO A 174 16.39 -4.34 3.85
CA PRO A 174 17.45 -3.32 3.84
C PRO A 174 17.58 -2.61 2.48
N PRO A 175 18.13 -1.39 2.38
CA PRO A 175 18.31 -0.70 1.10
C PRO A 175 18.94 -1.57 0.00
N CYS A 176 18.49 -1.39 -1.24
CA CYS A 176 18.96 -2.15 -2.40
C CYS A 176 19.04 -1.28 -3.65
N ASP A 177 19.71 -1.79 -4.67
CA ASP A 177 19.69 -1.24 -6.02
C ASP A 177 18.55 -1.87 -6.86
N GLU A 178 18.49 -1.54 -8.15
CA GLU A 178 17.47 -2.09 -9.05
C GLU A 178 17.52 -3.63 -9.14
N ILE A 179 18.72 -4.21 -9.19
CA ILE A 179 18.91 -5.66 -9.33
C ILE A 179 18.43 -6.38 -8.07
N GLY A 180 18.84 -5.88 -6.90
CA GLY A 180 18.39 -6.38 -5.61
C GLY A 180 16.88 -6.25 -5.43
N LEU A 181 16.30 -5.14 -5.92
CA LEU A 181 14.86 -4.93 -5.88
C LEU A 181 14.09 -5.97 -6.69
N ARG A 182 14.51 -6.25 -7.92
CA ARG A 182 13.86 -7.25 -8.79
C ARG A 182 13.84 -8.64 -8.17
N LYS A 183 14.99 -9.09 -7.64
CA LYS A 183 15.10 -10.38 -6.92
C LYS A 183 14.13 -10.47 -5.75
N ARG A 184 13.94 -9.38 -5.00
CA ARG A 184 13.02 -9.34 -3.85
C ARG A 184 11.55 -9.35 -4.28
N ILE A 185 11.18 -8.61 -5.32
CA ILE A 185 9.83 -8.62 -5.88
C ILE A 185 9.45 -10.02 -6.38
N GLU A 186 10.37 -10.69 -7.08
CA GLU A 186 10.17 -12.07 -7.57
C GLU A 186 9.94 -13.07 -6.45
N THR A 187 10.64 -12.91 -5.32
CA THR A 187 10.45 -13.78 -4.14
C THR A 187 9.19 -13.45 -3.35
N GLN A 188 8.72 -12.20 -3.36
CA GLN A 188 7.43 -11.82 -2.76
C GLN A 188 6.26 -12.52 -3.48
N GLY A 189 6.28 -12.54 -4.81
CA GLY A 189 5.23 -13.18 -5.63
C GLY A 189 5.20 -14.73 -5.55
N ARG A 190 6.18 -15.35 -4.88
CA ARG A 190 6.30 -16.81 -4.74
C ARG A 190 6.03 -17.33 -3.32
N ALA A 191 5.77 -16.43 -2.36
CA ALA A 191 5.41 -16.87 -1.02
C ALA A 191 3.99 -17.46 -1.03
N PRO A 192 3.79 -18.69 -0.50
CA PRO A 192 2.50 -19.36 -0.46
C PRO A 192 1.45 -18.60 0.37
#